data_AF-A0A0G0UJ19-F1
#
_entry.id   AF-A0A0G0UJ19-F1
#
_cell.length_a   1.000
_cell.length_b   1.000
_cell.length_c   1.000
_cell.angle_alpha   90.00
_cell.angle_beta   90.00
_cell.angle_gamma   90.00
#
_symmetry.space_group_name_H-M   'P 1'
#
loop_
_entity.id
_entity.type
_entity.pdbx_description
1 polymer ?
#
loop_
_entity_poly.entity_id
_entity_poly.type
_entity_poly.pdbx_seq_one_letter_code
_entity_poly.pdbx_strand_id
1 'polypeptide(L)'
;MSYKDKIHKIAKDISPNIVNLGAKRKRGTPPTQAFSDFLTHNEQGDWAEMLFFRSLKASNLDLVPVRYGKSDKIIAGDPDFKDFYNQYQDELDAIGKRPDVLLFDPKIYKKEWGDDISKLSHGELAKIVPQATAGFEVRSSAYLTKKFIAKKERPFLSFTPKVEDLLIVLKWIDTFNVPHFYVQVFFDAIYVISFSEILSLLRDTDISEKGIKNKKVVGLKNDALAFVIEKNPKNQYKETIHMYLNNGHLISENIGEPNLLGIRKELAGGRLLHHVSFEGGKAKLDEAILKKLIEQEV
;
A
#
# COMPACT_ATOMS: atom_id res chain seq x y z
N MET A 1 18.24 18.48 -2.40
CA MET A 1 17.62 18.07 -1.11
C MET A 1 17.26 16.61 -1.29
N SER A 2 17.58 15.72 -0.34
CA SER A 2 17.22 14.31 -0.51
C SER A 2 15.70 14.11 -0.40
N TYR A 3 15.17 13.01 -0.93
CA TYR A 3 13.76 12.66 -0.78
C TYR A 3 13.36 12.57 0.70
N LYS A 4 14.19 11.93 1.52
CA LYS A 4 14.02 11.85 2.98
C LYS A 4 13.90 13.24 3.62
N ASP A 5 14.76 14.19 3.26
CA ASP A 5 14.70 15.56 3.79
C ASP A 5 13.40 16.27 3.40
N LYS A 6 12.95 16.11 2.15
CA LYS A 6 11.67 16.63 1.65
C LYS A 6 10.52 16.07 2.47
N ILE A 7 10.48 14.75 2.68
CA ILE A 7 9.46 14.07 3.46
C ILE A 7 9.44 14.53 4.92
N HIS A 8 10.60 14.63 5.58
CA HIS A 8 10.67 15.16 6.95
C HIS A 8 10.21 16.61 7.04
N LYS A 9 10.53 17.45 6.05
CA LYS A 9 10.08 18.85 6.01
C LYS A 9 8.56 18.95 5.93
N ILE A 10 7.88 18.05 5.22
CA ILE A 10 6.42 18.03 5.16
C ILE A 10 5.85 17.44 6.47
N ALA A 11 6.40 16.31 6.92
CA ALA A 11 5.90 15.56 8.08
C ALA A 11 5.91 16.37 9.38
N LYS A 12 6.95 17.19 9.61
CA LYS A 12 7.10 17.99 10.84
C LYS A 12 5.99 19.05 11.02
N ASP A 13 5.38 19.49 9.93
CA ASP A 13 4.38 20.56 9.92
C ASP A 13 2.94 19.99 10.02
N ILE A 14 2.79 18.66 10.06
CA ILE A 14 1.49 17.99 10.23
C ILE A 14 1.10 18.00 11.72
N SER A 15 -0.10 18.49 12.00
CA SER A 15 -0.63 18.53 13.37
C SER A 15 -0.79 17.11 13.96
N PRO A 16 -0.26 16.84 15.17
CA PRO A 16 -0.46 15.57 15.87
C PRO A 16 -1.93 15.24 16.17
N ASN A 17 -2.82 16.23 16.10
CA ASN A 17 -4.27 16.02 16.25
C ASN A 17 -4.90 15.37 15.00
N ILE A 18 -4.25 15.50 13.83
CA ILE A 18 -4.65 14.85 12.58
C ILE A 18 -4.01 13.45 12.54
N VAL A 19 -2.67 13.41 12.56
CA VAL A 19 -1.88 12.18 12.60
C VAL A 19 -0.61 12.45 13.42
N ASN A 20 -0.39 11.68 14.48
CA ASN A 20 0.84 11.77 15.26
C ASN A 20 1.97 10.94 14.63
N LEU A 21 2.70 11.54 13.68
CA LEU A 21 3.85 10.91 13.02
C LEU A 21 5.07 10.71 13.92
N GLY A 22 5.12 11.37 15.09
CA GLY A 22 6.14 11.17 16.12
C GLY A 22 5.81 10.05 17.11
N ALA A 23 4.67 9.37 16.96
CA ALA A 23 4.27 8.31 17.88
C ALA A 23 5.23 7.12 17.81
N LYS A 24 5.56 6.54 18.97
CA LYS A 24 6.26 5.26 19.02
C LYS A 24 5.36 4.16 18.44
N ARG A 25 5.91 3.37 17.53
CA ARG A 25 5.26 2.19 16.98
C ARG A 25 4.86 1.24 18.11
N LYS A 26 3.63 0.74 18.07
CA LYS A 26 3.17 -0.36 18.94
C LYS A 26 3.33 -1.67 18.19
N ARG A 27 4.02 -2.63 18.82
CA ARG A 27 4.16 -3.98 18.27
C ARG A 27 2.81 -4.68 18.30
N GLY A 28 2.44 -5.31 17.19
CA GLY A 28 1.19 -6.06 17.08
C GLY A 28 1.28 -7.41 17.79
N THR A 29 0.13 -7.96 18.16
CA THR A 29 0.02 -9.34 18.66
C THR A 29 -0.33 -10.28 17.51
N PRO A 30 0.31 -11.46 17.41
CA PRO A 30 0.01 -12.40 16.35
C PRO A 30 -1.45 -12.87 16.46
N PRO A 31 -2.24 -12.80 15.38
CA PRO A 31 -3.57 -13.41 15.36
C PRO A 31 -3.46 -14.93 15.49
N THR A 32 -4.46 -15.54 16.12
CA THR A 32 -4.47 -17.00 16.36
C THR A 32 -5.06 -17.77 15.19
N GLN A 33 -5.97 -17.17 14.41
CA GLN A 33 -6.68 -17.87 13.36
C GLN A 33 -7.10 -16.96 12.21
N ALA A 34 -6.99 -17.46 10.98
CA ALA A 34 -7.49 -16.84 9.76
C ALA A 34 -8.93 -17.28 9.44
N PHE A 35 -9.64 -16.45 8.68
CA PHE A 35 -11.01 -16.67 8.22
C PHE A 35 -11.09 -16.61 6.69
N SER A 36 -12.14 -17.20 6.11
CA SER A 36 -12.39 -17.17 4.66
C SER A 36 -12.31 -15.77 4.06
N ASP A 37 -12.95 -14.78 4.70
CA ASP A 37 -12.93 -13.40 4.22
C ASP A 37 -11.51 -12.83 4.19
N PHE A 38 -10.68 -13.16 5.19
CA PHE A 38 -9.29 -12.73 5.20
C PHE A 38 -8.52 -13.30 4.00
N LEU A 39 -8.74 -14.57 3.68
CA LEU A 39 -8.10 -15.22 2.52
C LEU A 39 -8.55 -14.59 1.21
N THR A 40 -9.84 -14.33 1.03
CA THR A 40 -10.33 -13.65 -0.18
C THR A 40 -9.71 -12.26 -0.32
N HIS A 41 -9.62 -11.48 0.76
CA HIS A 41 -8.98 -10.16 0.72
C HIS A 41 -7.48 -10.24 0.44
N ASN A 42 -6.79 -11.24 1.00
CA ASN A 42 -5.37 -11.48 0.74
C ASN A 42 -5.14 -11.87 -0.73
N GLU A 43 -5.89 -12.84 -1.27
CA GLU A 43 -5.82 -13.22 -2.69
C GLU A 43 -6.16 -12.05 -3.62
N GLN A 44 -7.10 -11.18 -3.25
CA GLN A 44 -7.38 -9.97 -4.02
C GLN A 44 -6.20 -8.98 -3.99
N GLY A 45 -5.51 -8.86 -2.85
CA GLY A 45 -4.28 -8.06 -2.71
C GLY A 45 -3.17 -8.59 -3.61
N ASP A 46 -2.89 -9.89 -3.52
CA ASP A 46 -1.85 -10.55 -4.33
C ASP A 46 -2.14 -10.43 -5.83
N TRP A 47 -3.42 -10.52 -6.23
CA TRP A 47 -3.82 -10.27 -7.60
C TRP A 47 -3.56 -8.82 -8.05
N ALA A 48 -3.90 -7.84 -7.21
CA ALA A 48 -3.65 -6.44 -7.52
C ALA A 48 -2.16 -6.13 -7.68
N GLU A 49 -1.33 -6.64 -6.76
CA GLU A 49 0.14 -6.54 -6.85
C GLU A 49 0.66 -7.16 -8.15
N MET A 50 0.21 -8.36 -8.46
CA MET A 50 0.63 -9.11 -9.64
C MET A 50 0.16 -8.46 -10.94
N LEU A 51 -1.07 -7.94 -10.99
CA LEU A 51 -1.59 -7.18 -12.13
C LEU A 51 -0.72 -5.95 -12.37
N PHE A 52 -0.48 -5.15 -11.34
CA PHE A 52 0.33 -3.94 -11.44
C PHE A 52 1.76 -4.25 -11.86
N PHE A 53 2.40 -5.25 -11.25
CA PHE A 53 3.75 -5.69 -11.61
C PHE A 53 3.87 -6.13 -13.08
N ARG A 54 2.95 -6.97 -13.56
CA ARG A 54 2.93 -7.40 -14.98
C ARG A 54 2.68 -6.23 -15.92
N SER A 55 1.82 -5.30 -15.52
CA SER A 55 1.55 -4.09 -16.30
C SER A 55 2.75 -3.15 -16.38
N LEU A 56 3.55 -3.04 -15.31
CA LEU A 56 4.84 -2.35 -15.36
C LEU A 56 5.81 -3.06 -16.31
N LYS A 57 5.95 -4.39 -16.21
CA LYS A 57 6.82 -5.18 -17.10
C LYS A 57 6.45 -5.07 -18.58
N ALA A 58 5.16 -4.92 -18.88
CA ALA A 58 4.65 -4.79 -20.24
C ALA A 58 4.62 -3.35 -20.76
N SER A 59 4.95 -2.37 -19.92
CA SER A 59 5.02 -0.96 -20.30
C SER A 59 6.33 -0.63 -21.02
N ASN A 60 6.37 0.53 -21.70
CA ASN A 60 7.60 1.07 -22.30
C ASN A 60 8.34 2.04 -21.37
N LEU A 61 8.11 1.94 -20.05
CA LEU A 61 8.91 2.68 -19.09
C LEU A 61 10.35 2.18 -19.17
N ASP A 62 11.30 3.12 -19.24
CA ASP A 62 12.74 2.82 -19.20
C ASP A 62 13.21 2.52 -17.76
N LEU A 63 12.50 1.61 -17.09
CA LEU A 63 12.69 1.20 -15.71
C LEU A 63 12.40 -0.30 -15.58
N VAL A 64 13.15 -0.98 -14.73
CA VAL A 64 13.01 -2.41 -14.48
C VAL A 64 12.23 -2.63 -13.18
N PRO A 65 11.00 -3.19 -13.22
CA PRO A 65 10.26 -3.53 -12.02
C PRO A 65 10.78 -4.83 -11.40
N VAL A 66 10.92 -4.84 -10.07
CA VAL A 66 11.37 -5.99 -9.27
C VAL A 66 10.50 -6.12 -8.03
N ARG A 67 10.04 -7.33 -7.71
CA ARG A 67 9.26 -7.58 -6.48
C ARG A 67 10.14 -7.54 -5.24
N TYR A 68 9.63 -6.93 -4.18
CA TYR A 68 10.34 -6.70 -2.93
C TYR A 68 9.51 -7.04 -1.68
N GLY A 69 8.19 -6.89 -1.78
CA GLY A 69 7.24 -7.26 -0.73
C GLY A 69 7.36 -8.74 -0.35
N LYS A 70 6.94 -9.09 0.87
CA LYS A 70 6.97 -10.48 1.34
C LYS A 70 5.97 -11.32 0.55
N SER A 71 6.40 -12.45 0.02
CA SER A 71 5.55 -13.37 -0.76
C SER A 71 5.08 -14.61 0.02
N ASP A 72 5.29 -14.65 1.34
CA ASP A 72 4.99 -15.82 2.15
C ASP A 72 3.48 -16.00 2.36
N LYS A 73 2.96 -17.19 2.03
CA LYS A 73 1.53 -17.56 2.12
C LYS A 73 1.12 -18.09 3.51
N ILE A 74 1.97 -17.91 4.52
CA ILE A 74 1.72 -18.38 5.88
C ILE A 74 0.65 -17.53 6.56
N ILE A 75 -0.38 -18.17 7.10
CA ILE A 75 -1.52 -17.48 7.73
C ILE A 75 -1.68 -17.90 9.19
N ALA A 76 -2.46 -17.11 9.93
CA ALA A 76 -2.81 -17.44 11.30
C ALA A 76 -3.50 -18.80 11.40
N GLY A 77 -2.91 -19.71 12.17
CA GLY A 77 -3.35 -21.11 12.30
C GLY A 77 -2.47 -22.12 11.54
N ASP A 78 -1.58 -21.67 10.66
CA ASP A 78 -0.51 -22.51 10.11
C ASP A 78 0.59 -22.76 11.15
N PRO A 79 1.33 -23.88 11.07
CA PRO A 79 2.57 -24.07 11.83
C PRO A 79 3.53 -22.89 11.61
N ASP A 80 4.31 -22.53 12.63
CA ASP A 80 5.33 -21.47 12.59
C ASP A 80 4.83 -20.03 12.33
N PHE A 81 3.51 -19.80 12.19
CA PHE A 81 2.97 -18.46 11.94
C PHE A 81 3.38 -17.43 13.00
N LYS A 82 3.47 -17.85 14.27
CA LYS A 82 3.86 -16.97 15.37
C LYS A 82 5.28 -16.44 15.21
N ASP A 83 6.20 -17.31 14.80
CA ASP A 83 7.61 -16.96 14.61
C ASP A 83 7.78 -16.10 13.37
N PHE A 84 7.11 -16.45 12.27
CA PHE A 84 7.02 -15.60 11.08
C PHE A 84 6.49 -14.20 11.41
N TYR A 85 5.40 -14.10 12.18
CA TYR A 85 4.81 -12.83 12.57
C TYR A 85 5.77 -12.01 13.43
N ASN A 86 6.48 -12.63 14.37
CA ASN A 86 7.45 -11.94 15.22
C ASN A 86 8.65 -11.43 14.41
N GLN A 87 9.20 -12.23 13.50
CA GLN A 87 10.25 -11.79 12.57
C GLN A 87 9.78 -10.63 11.69
N TYR A 88 8.51 -10.65 11.25
CA TYR A 88 7.92 -9.52 10.54
C TYR A 88 7.84 -8.26 11.43
N GLN A 89 7.48 -8.39 12.70
CA GLN A 89 7.51 -7.25 13.63
C GLN A 89 8.93 -6.70 13.82
N ASP A 90 9.94 -7.57 13.97
CA ASP A 90 11.34 -7.17 14.09
C ASP A 90 11.83 -6.42 12.85
N GLU A 91 11.43 -6.87 11.67
CA GLU A 91 11.75 -6.20 10.41
C GLU A 91 11.11 -4.80 10.33
N LEU A 92 9.83 -4.68 10.68
CA LEU A 92 9.16 -3.37 10.73
C LEU A 92 9.85 -2.42 11.72
N ASP A 93 10.32 -2.95 12.84
CA ASP A 93 11.08 -2.19 13.84
C ASP A 93 12.48 -1.82 13.34
N ALA A 94 13.11 -2.64 12.49
CA ALA A 94 14.45 -2.41 11.95
C ALA A 94 14.46 -1.43 10.78
N ILE A 95 13.69 -1.74 9.72
CA ILE A 95 13.76 -1.05 8.42
C ILE A 95 12.43 -0.43 7.98
N GLY A 96 11.36 -0.59 8.75
CA GLY A 96 10.03 -0.16 8.33
C GLY A 96 9.34 -1.13 7.37
N LYS A 97 8.30 -0.66 6.69
CA LYS A 97 7.49 -1.49 5.79
C LYS A 97 8.06 -1.52 4.38
N ARG A 98 8.31 -2.73 3.86
CA ARG A 98 8.68 -2.94 2.47
C ARG A 98 7.49 -2.59 1.54
N PRO A 99 7.67 -1.74 0.51
CA PRO A 99 6.75 -1.71 -0.62
C PRO A 99 6.79 -3.03 -1.40
N ASP A 100 5.77 -3.28 -2.21
CA ASP A 100 5.58 -4.55 -2.91
C ASP A 100 6.46 -4.63 -4.16
N VAL A 101 6.60 -3.51 -4.88
CA VAL A 101 7.39 -3.40 -6.12
C VAL A 101 8.39 -2.26 -6.02
N LEU A 102 9.62 -2.49 -6.49
CA LEU A 102 10.65 -1.47 -6.71
C LEU A 102 10.88 -1.28 -8.21
N LEU A 103 11.20 -0.06 -8.63
CA LEU A 103 11.67 0.25 -9.98
C LEU A 103 13.15 0.62 -9.95
N PHE A 104 13.93 0.10 -10.90
CA PHE A 104 15.36 0.39 -11.04
C PHE A 104 15.68 0.98 -12.41
N ASP A 105 16.66 1.88 -12.46
CA ASP A 105 17.30 2.26 -13.73
C ASP A 105 17.95 1.00 -14.36
N PRO A 106 17.74 0.73 -15.66
CA PRO A 106 18.33 -0.42 -16.35
C PRO A 106 19.86 -0.52 -16.24
N LYS A 107 20.57 0.60 -16.06
CA LYS A 107 22.04 0.66 -15.90
C LYS A 107 22.48 0.20 -14.51
N ILE A 108 21.60 0.31 -13.53
CA ILE A 108 21.83 -0.07 -12.12
C ILE A 108 21.35 -1.50 -11.86
N TYR A 109 20.24 -1.88 -12.50
CA TYR A 109 19.68 -3.22 -12.41
C TYR A 109 20.71 -4.29 -12.81
N LYS A 110 20.80 -5.34 -11.99
CA LYS A 110 21.63 -6.50 -12.28
C LYS A 110 20.77 -7.72 -12.59
N LYS A 111 21.11 -8.43 -13.67
CA LYS A 111 20.35 -9.61 -14.12
C LYS A 111 20.25 -10.69 -13.04
N GLU A 112 21.24 -10.82 -12.15
CA GLU A 112 21.18 -11.78 -11.04
C GLU A 112 20.07 -11.50 -10.01
N TRP A 113 19.54 -10.27 -9.95
CA TRP A 113 18.42 -9.94 -9.05
C TRP A 113 17.11 -10.56 -9.53
N GLY A 114 16.98 -10.80 -10.84
CA GLY A 114 15.75 -11.29 -11.46
C GLY A 114 14.55 -10.36 -11.21
N ASP A 115 13.36 -10.95 -11.27
CA ASP A 115 12.09 -10.24 -11.07
C ASP A 115 11.67 -10.15 -9.59
N ASP A 116 12.43 -10.73 -8.67
CA ASP A 116 12.03 -10.89 -7.27
C ASP A 116 13.24 -11.02 -6.34
N ILE A 117 13.43 -10.02 -5.50
CA ILE A 117 14.48 -9.96 -4.48
C ILE A 117 13.95 -10.20 -3.07
N SER A 118 12.66 -10.48 -2.90
CA SER A 118 11.99 -10.57 -1.58
C SER A 118 12.66 -11.55 -0.61
N LYS A 119 13.27 -12.61 -1.16
CA LYS A 119 13.95 -13.69 -0.43
C LYS A 119 15.45 -13.48 -0.22
N LEU A 120 16.04 -12.41 -0.75
CA LEU A 120 17.44 -12.10 -0.49
C LEU A 120 17.65 -11.72 0.98
N SER A 121 18.88 -11.91 1.47
CA SER A 121 19.21 -11.59 2.87
C SER A 121 19.10 -10.09 3.13
N HIS A 122 18.86 -9.71 4.39
CA HIS A 122 18.82 -8.28 4.79
C HIS A 122 20.09 -7.53 4.41
N GLY A 123 21.26 -8.18 4.48
CA GLY A 123 22.54 -7.58 4.11
C GLY A 123 22.70 -7.32 2.59
N GLU A 124 22.09 -8.15 1.75
CA GLU A 124 22.03 -7.93 0.30
C GLU A 124 21.01 -6.85 -0.03
N LEU A 125 19.81 -6.94 0.55
CA LEU A 125 18.75 -5.96 0.36
C LEU A 125 19.18 -4.55 0.79
N ALA A 126 19.94 -4.42 1.89
CA ALA A 126 20.47 -3.13 2.33
C ALA A 126 21.41 -2.47 1.30
N LYS A 127 21.99 -3.23 0.37
CA LYS A 127 22.80 -2.72 -0.73
C LYS A 127 21.98 -2.45 -1.97
N ILE A 128 20.97 -3.27 -2.25
CA ILE A 128 20.15 -3.21 -3.47
C ILE A 128 19.08 -2.12 -3.36
N VAL A 129 18.29 -2.13 -2.29
CA VAL A 129 17.10 -1.28 -2.12
C VAL A 129 17.39 0.23 -2.24
N PRO A 130 18.47 0.80 -1.65
CA PRO A 130 18.79 2.22 -1.82
C PRO A 130 19.02 2.66 -3.27
N GLN A 131 19.25 1.72 -4.19
CA GLN A 131 19.49 1.99 -5.60
C GLN A 131 18.19 2.06 -6.43
N ALA A 132 17.04 1.79 -5.81
CA ALA A 132 15.75 1.89 -6.48
C ALA A 132 15.37 3.35 -6.75
N THR A 133 14.77 3.59 -7.92
CA THR A 133 14.23 4.88 -8.33
C THR A 133 12.91 5.18 -7.61
N ALA A 134 12.10 4.16 -7.35
CA ALA A 134 10.82 4.28 -6.66
C ALA A 134 10.35 2.94 -6.06
N GLY A 135 9.54 3.02 -5.00
CA GLY A 135 8.84 1.90 -4.39
C GLY A 135 7.32 2.10 -4.38
N PHE A 136 6.58 1.03 -4.63
CA PHE A 136 5.12 1.03 -4.76
C PHE A 136 4.50 0.02 -3.78
N GLU A 137 3.68 0.53 -2.88
CA GLU A 137 2.76 -0.27 -2.06
C GLU A 137 1.42 -0.37 -2.80
N VAL A 138 1.00 -1.58 -3.12
CA VAL A 138 -0.21 -1.85 -3.87
C VAL A 138 -1.33 -2.27 -2.92
N ARG A 139 -2.51 -1.69 -3.12
CA ARG A 139 -3.73 -2.01 -2.38
C ARG A 139 -4.83 -2.38 -3.35
N SER A 140 -5.63 -3.36 -2.98
CA SER A 140 -6.80 -3.79 -3.73
C SER A 140 -8.07 -3.14 -3.19
N SER A 141 -9.09 -3.03 -4.04
CA SER A 141 -10.43 -2.57 -3.69
C SER A 141 -11.46 -3.38 -4.47
N ALA A 142 -12.48 -3.89 -3.76
CA ALA A 142 -13.56 -4.67 -4.36
C ALA A 142 -14.62 -3.84 -5.10
N TYR A 143 -14.35 -2.55 -5.35
CA TYR A 143 -15.28 -1.64 -6.02
C TYR A 143 -15.00 -1.56 -7.52
N LEU A 144 -16.06 -1.30 -8.27
CA LEU A 144 -15.98 -0.77 -9.63
C LEU A 144 -16.15 0.76 -9.54
N THR A 145 -15.15 1.50 -10.00
CA THR A 145 -15.14 2.95 -9.98
C THR A 145 -16.26 3.54 -10.82
N LYS A 146 -16.54 2.96 -12.00
CA LYS A 146 -17.57 3.45 -12.94
C LYS A 146 -19.00 3.20 -12.46
N LYS A 147 -19.20 2.24 -11.55
CA LYS A 147 -20.52 1.89 -10.96
C LYS A 147 -20.69 2.37 -9.53
N PHE A 148 -19.70 3.07 -8.98
CA PHE A 148 -19.78 3.55 -7.62
C PHE A 148 -20.83 4.66 -7.50
N ILE A 149 -21.79 4.47 -6.59
CA ILE A 149 -22.80 5.47 -6.27
C ILE A 149 -22.45 6.04 -4.90
N ALA A 150 -22.13 7.33 -4.87
CA ALA A 150 -21.84 8.07 -3.64
C ALA A 150 -23.02 7.99 -2.66
N LYS A 151 -22.73 7.70 -1.39
CA LYS A 151 -23.71 7.70 -0.29
C LYS A 151 -23.24 8.66 0.79
N LYS A 152 -24.16 9.16 1.64
CA LYS A 152 -23.86 10.08 2.73
C LYS A 152 -22.72 9.60 3.65
N GLU A 153 -22.66 8.30 3.92
CA GLU A 153 -21.65 7.67 4.79
C GLU A 153 -20.35 7.35 4.04
N ARG A 154 -20.42 7.17 2.72
CA ARG A 154 -19.28 6.88 1.84
C ARG A 154 -19.42 7.69 0.55
N PRO A 155 -19.05 8.97 0.59
CA PRO A 155 -19.28 9.86 -0.55
C PRO A 155 -18.31 9.61 -1.70
N PHE A 156 -17.15 8.98 -1.43
CA PHE A 156 -16.12 8.74 -2.43
C PHE A 156 -15.42 7.39 -2.23
N LEU A 157 -14.75 6.94 -3.29
CA LEU A 157 -13.70 5.93 -3.21
C LEU A 157 -12.39 6.59 -2.77
N SER A 158 -11.49 5.80 -2.19
CA SER A 158 -10.31 6.34 -1.54
C SER A 158 -9.12 5.39 -1.59
N PHE A 159 -7.90 5.94 -1.56
CA PHE A 159 -6.76 5.25 -1.00
C PHE A 159 -6.97 5.11 0.51
N THR A 160 -6.56 3.99 1.09
CA THR A 160 -6.85 3.66 2.50
C THR A 160 -5.59 3.31 3.31
N PRO A 161 -4.53 4.15 3.32
CA PRO A 161 -3.42 3.93 4.23
C PRO A 161 -3.91 3.98 5.68
N LYS A 162 -3.39 3.07 6.51
CA LYS A 162 -3.59 3.15 7.95
C LYS A 162 -2.62 4.16 8.55
N VAL A 163 -3.02 4.82 9.63
CA VAL A 163 -2.12 5.75 10.34
C VAL A 163 -0.84 5.05 10.80
N GLU A 164 -0.96 3.82 11.31
CA GLU A 164 0.20 3.00 11.70
C GLU A 164 1.12 2.66 10.51
N ASP A 165 0.55 2.53 9.30
CA ASP A 165 1.32 2.23 8.09
C ASP A 165 2.19 3.44 7.70
N LEU A 166 1.71 4.67 7.90
CA LEU A 166 2.50 5.87 7.59
C LEU A 166 3.81 5.94 8.41
N LEU A 167 3.79 5.50 9.67
CA LEU A 167 4.97 5.50 10.54
C LEU A 167 6.05 4.54 10.04
N ILE A 168 5.64 3.33 9.66
CA ILE A 168 6.57 2.30 9.17
C ILE A 168 7.02 2.56 7.73
N VAL A 169 6.22 3.25 6.91
CA VAL A 169 6.65 3.75 5.59
C VAL A 169 7.64 4.89 5.75
N LEU A 170 7.40 5.85 6.66
CA LEU A 170 8.35 6.92 6.96
C LEU A 170 9.70 6.33 7.41
N LYS A 171 9.69 5.30 8.27
CA LYS A 171 10.91 4.61 8.68
C LYS A 171 11.63 3.92 7.52
N TRP A 172 10.90 3.36 6.57
CA TRP A 172 11.49 2.75 5.37
C TRP A 172 12.15 3.80 4.48
N ILE A 173 11.49 4.93 4.27
CA ILE A 173 12.06 6.10 3.58
C ILE A 173 13.30 6.61 4.33
N ASP A 174 13.27 6.65 5.66
CA ASP A 174 14.41 7.07 6.46
C ASP A 174 15.63 6.16 6.31
N THR A 175 15.36 4.86 6.07
CA THR A 175 16.38 3.81 5.94
C THR A 175 16.99 3.80 4.54
N PHE A 176 16.17 3.95 3.50
CA PHE A 176 16.61 3.72 2.12
C PHE A 176 16.64 4.98 1.24
N ASN A 177 15.99 6.07 1.66
CA ASN A 177 15.88 7.32 0.91
C ASN A 177 15.32 7.14 -0.52
N VAL A 178 14.34 6.24 -0.67
CA VAL A 178 13.69 5.93 -1.94
C VAL A 178 12.27 6.54 -1.97
N PRO A 179 11.87 7.21 -3.07
CA PRO A 179 10.50 7.65 -3.30
C PRO A 179 9.47 6.54 -3.09
N HIS A 180 8.41 6.82 -2.34
CA HIS A 180 7.36 5.84 -2.04
C HIS A 180 6.00 6.28 -2.59
N PHE A 181 5.25 5.34 -3.15
CA PHE A 181 3.94 5.55 -3.76
C PHE A 181 2.93 4.52 -3.23
N TYR A 182 1.66 4.92 -3.19
CA TYR A 182 0.53 4.02 -2.97
C TYR A 182 -0.23 3.84 -4.28
N VAL A 183 -0.50 2.59 -4.64
CA VAL A 183 -1.31 2.21 -5.79
C VAL A 183 -2.61 1.63 -5.28
N GLN A 184 -3.74 2.13 -5.75
CA GLN A 184 -5.05 1.57 -5.46
C GLN A 184 -5.62 0.95 -6.74
N VAL A 185 -5.67 -0.38 -6.74
CA VAL A 185 -6.21 -1.19 -7.83
C VAL A 185 -7.67 -1.51 -7.54
N PHE A 186 -8.54 -1.12 -8.46
CA PHE A 186 -9.94 -1.52 -8.55
C PHE A 186 -10.08 -2.57 -9.65
N PHE A 187 -11.26 -3.15 -9.81
CA PHE A 187 -11.51 -4.09 -10.92
C PHE A 187 -11.60 -3.42 -12.30
N ASP A 188 -11.80 -2.10 -12.34
CA ASP A 188 -11.95 -1.32 -13.58
C ASP A 188 -11.01 -0.10 -13.70
N ALA A 189 -10.19 0.18 -12.68
CA ALA A 189 -9.24 1.30 -12.72
C ALA A 189 -8.05 1.13 -11.77
N ILE A 190 -6.93 1.79 -12.09
CA ILE A 190 -5.74 1.89 -11.22
C ILE A 190 -5.44 3.35 -10.96
N TYR A 191 -5.31 3.69 -9.68
CA TYR A 191 -4.91 5.03 -9.23
C TYR A 191 -3.58 4.97 -8.48
N VAL A 192 -2.81 6.05 -8.52
CA VAL A 192 -1.56 6.21 -7.78
C VAL A 192 -1.52 7.55 -7.06
N ILE A 193 -0.87 7.58 -5.90
CA ILE A 193 -0.57 8.82 -5.16
C ILE A 193 0.81 8.68 -4.50
N SER A 194 1.64 9.72 -4.55
CA SER A 194 2.92 9.70 -3.86
C SER A 194 2.74 9.84 -2.34
N PHE A 195 3.69 9.33 -1.57
CA PHE A 195 3.72 9.55 -0.12
C PHE A 195 3.88 11.03 0.23
N SER A 196 4.60 11.79 -0.61
CA SER A 196 4.77 13.24 -0.42
C SER A 196 3.44 14.00 -0.57
N GLU A 197 2.60 13.61 -1.54
CA GLU A 197 1.25 14.15 -1.73
C GLU A 197 0.32 13.78 -0.58
N ILE A 198 0.37 12.53 -0.09
CA ILE A 198 -0.36 12.10 1.11
C ILE A 198 -0.03 13.02 2.29
N LEU A 199 1.26 13.22 2.58
CA LEU A 199 1.68 14.07 3.70
C LEU A 199 1.29 15.54 3.47
N SER A 200 1.41 16.04 2.23
CA SER A 200 1.04 17.42 1.89
C SER A 200 -0.46 17.65 2.06
N LEU A 201 -1.31 16.69 1.70
CA LEU A 201 -2.76 16.75 1.96
C LEU A 201 -3.05 16.83 3.46
N LEU A 202 -2.37 16.03 4.28
CA LEU A 202 -2.53 16.08 5.74
C LEU A 202 -2.03 17.38 6.37
N ARG A 203 -1.07 18.07 5.72
CA ARG A 203 -0.52 19.35 6.16
C ARG A 203 -1.37 20.55 5.74
N ASP A 204 -1.82 20.56 4.48
CA ASP A 204 -2.34 21.75 3.79
C ASP A 204 -3.87 21.85 3.78
N THR A 205 -4.59 20.95 4.47
CA THR A 205 -6.06 20.94 4.48
C THR A 205 -6.65 21.58 5.71
N ASP A 206 -7.77 22.25 5.52
CA ASP A 206 -8.59 22.77 6.61
C ASP A 206 -9.31 21.61 7.30
N ILE A 207 -9.14 21.52 8.61
CA ILE A 207 -9.70 20.42 9.39
C ILE A 207 -11.05 20.82 9.98
N SER A 208 -12.07 20.04 9.65
CA SER A 208 -13.36 20.08 10.35
C SER A 208 -13.52 18.83 11.22
N GLU A 209 -13.73 19.02 12.51
CA GLU A 209 -14.03 17.93 13.44
C GLU A 209 -15.55 17.71 13.51
N LYS A 210 -16.06 16.62 12.94
CA LYS A 210 -17.47 16.22 13.12
C LYS A 210 -17.58 14.88 13.84
N GLY A 211 -17.72 14.94 15.16
CA GLY A 211 -18.46 13.94 15.94
C GLY A 211 -17.65 13.10 16.94
N ILE A 212 -18.01 13.28 18.21
CA ILE A 212 -17.57 12.48 19.37
C ILE A 212 -18.27 11.11 19.34
N LYS A 213 -17.52 10.08 18.96
CA LYS A 213 -17.64 8.68 19.44
C LYS A 213 -16.58 7.79 18.77
N ASN A 214 -16.19 8.12 17.54
CA ASN A 214 -15.05 7.58 16.80
C ASN A 214 -14.43 8.75 16.05
N LYS A 215 -13.31 9.31 16.54
CA LYS A 215 -12.68 10.55 16.02
C LYS A 215 -12.72 10.62 14.49
N LYS A 216 -13.62 11.43 13.94
CA LYS A 216 -13.76 11.67 12.51
C LYS A 216 -13.12 13.00 12.17
N VAL A 217 -11.87 12.94 11.73
CA VAL A 217 -11.17 14.12 11.18
C VAL A 217 -11.58 14.22 9.71
N VAL A 218 -12.10 15.38 9.29
CA VAL A 218 -12.46 15.62 7.90
C VAL A 218 -11.57 16.74 7.37
N GLY A 219 -10.74 16.43 6.38
CA GLY A 219 -9.91 17.40 5.69
C GLY A 219 -10.62 17.97 4.47
N LEU A 220 -10.64 19.29 4.37
CA LEU A 220 -11.16 20.05 3.25
C LEU A 220 -10.01 20.73 2.50
N LYS A 221 -10.02 20.64 1.17
CA LYS A 221 -9.11 21.37 0.29
C LYS A 221 -9.95 22.23 -0.63
N ASN A 222 -9.84 23.55 -0.51
CA ASN A 222 -10.66 24.52 -1.26
C ASN A 222 -12.16 24.19 -1.15
N ASP A 223 -12.66 24.02 0.09
CA ASP A 223 -14.04 23.63 0.43
C ASP A 223 -14.52 22.25 -0.08
N ALA A 224 -13.68 21.50 -0.81
CA ALA A 224 -13.97 20.15 -1.25
C ALA A 224 -13.42 19.12 -0.26
N LEU A 225 -14.15 18.02 -0.04
CA LEU A 225 -13.67 16.91 0.78
C LEU A 225 -12.41 16.29 0.17
N ALA A 226 -11.32 16.26 0.94
CA ALA A 226 -10.06 15.68 0.54
C ALA A 226 -9.83 14.31 1.20
N PHE A 227 -10.08 14.21 2.51
CA PHE A 227 -9.98 12.94 3.22
C PHE A 227 -10.87 12.87 4.45
N VAL A 228 -11.03 11.64 4.96
CA VAL A 228 -11.64 11.36 6.26
C VAL A 228 -10.75 10.39 7.03
N ILE A 229 -10.49 10.67 8.31
CA ILE A 229 -9.84 9.72 9.21
C ILE A 229 -10.92 9.13 10.12
N GLU A 230 -10.97 7.81 10.22
CA GLU A 230 -11.91 7.12 11.11
C GLU A 230 -11.26 5.97 11.88
N LYS A 231 -11.82 5.66 13.05
CA LYS A 231 -11.54 4.43 13.79
C LYS A 231 -12.61 3.41 13.49
N ASN A 232 -12.21 2.28 12.95
CA ASN A 232 -13.13 1.20 12.64
C ASN A 232 -13.05 0.09 13.71
N PRO A 233 -14.12 -0.16 14.50
CA PRO A 233 -14.15 -1.25 15.49
C PRO A 233 -13.85 -2.63 14.89
N LYS A 234 -14.27 -2.88 13.64
CA LYS A 234 -14.00 -4.15 12.93
C LYS A 234 -12.51 -4.36 12.63
N ASN A 235 -11.74 -3.28 12.55
CA ASN A 235 -10.29 -3.30 12.31
C ASN A 235 -9.50 -3.11 13.61
N GLN A 236 -10.01 -3.59 14.75
CA GLN A 236 -9.37 -3.46 16.06
C GLN A 236 -9.10 -1.99 16.44
N TYR A 237 -9.98 -1.07 16.02
CA TYR A 237 -9.87 0.37 16.24
C TYR A 237 -8.64 1.04 15.61
N LYS A 238 -8.02 0.40 14.61
CA LYS A 238 -6.98 1.02 13.80
C LYS A 238 -7.54 2.24 13.06
N GLU A 239 -6.79 3.35 13.13
CA GLU A 239 -7.11 4.59 12.42
C GLU A 239 -6.78 4.41 10.94
N THR A 240 -7.78 4.63 10.09
CA THR A 240 -7.65 4.55 8.63
C THR A 240 -7.89 5.93 8.04
N ILE A 241 -7.01 6.33 7.12
CA ILE A 241 -7.15 7.58 6.38
C ILE A 241 -7.76 7.24 5.03
N HIS A 242 -8.96 7.73 4.78
CA HIS A 242 -9.66 7.63 3.50
C HIS A 242 -9.31 8.85 2.65
N MET A 243 -8.20 8.77 1.91
CA MET A 243 -7.78 9.80 0.95
C MET A 243 -8.58 9.67 -0.33
N TYR A 244 -9.39 10.65 -0.71
CA TYR A 244 -10.28 10.48 -1.86
C TYR A 244 -9.50 10.42 -3.19
N LEU A 245 -9.95 9.55 -4.12
CA LEU A 245 -9.22 9.24 -5.34
C LEU A 245 -8.91 10.46 -6.22
N ASN A 246 -9.75 11.50 -6.17
CA ASN A 246 -9.54 12.76 -6.88
C ASN A 246 -8.29 13.53 -6.43
N ASN A 247 -7.66 13.14 -5.32
CA ASN A 247 -6.37 13.67 -4.89
C ASN A 247 -5.16 12.88 -5.44
N GLY A 248 -5.41 11.74 -6.10
CA GLY A 248 -4.39 10.97 -6.79
C GLY A 248 -4.55 11.03 -8.31
N HIS A 249 -3.83 10.16 -8.99
CA HIS A 249 -3.71 10.15 -10.45
C HIS A 249 -4.25 8.84 -11.00
N LEU A 250 -5.19 8.92 -11.94
CA LEU A 250 -5.67 7.76 -12.69
C LEU A 250 -4.59 7.34 -13.68
N ILE A 251 -4.12 6.10 -13.57
CA ILE A 251 -3.09 5.55 -14.47
C ILE A 251 -3.58 4.36 -15.29
N SER A 252 -4.81 3.89 -15.10
CA SER A 252 -5.43 2.95 -16.03
C SER A 252 -6.95 2.90 -15.82
N GLU A 253 -7.72 2.83 -16.89
CA GLU A 253 -9.16 2.49 -16.90
C GLU A 253 -9.45 1.21 -17.70
N ASN A 254 -8.39 0.56 -18.18
CA ASN A 254 -8.45 -0.58 -19.10
C ASN A 254 -7.93 -1.80 -18.37
N ILE A 255 -8.74 -2.36 -17.48
CA ILE A 255 -8.44 -3.59 -16.75
C ILE A 255 -9.29 -4.72 -17.32
N GLY A 256 -8.63 -5.77 -17.80
CA GLY A 256 -9.27 -7.05 -18.09
C GLY A 256 -9.63 -7.74 -16.79
N GLU A 257 -10.88 -8.18 -16.66
CA GLU A 257 -11.35 -8.90 -15.48
C GLU A 257 -10.53 -10.19 -15.24
N PRO A 258 -10.22 -10.53 -13.98
CA PRO A 258 -9.61 -11.80 -13.66
C PRO A 258 -10.63 -12.94 -13.69
N ASN A 259 -10.14 -14.15 -13.87
CA ASN A 259 -10.91 -15.37 -13.59
C ASN A 259 -11.05 -15.53 -12.07
N LEU A 260 -12.23 -15.96 -11.62
CA LEU A 260 -12.50 -16.25 -10.22
C LEU A 260 -12.49 -17.76 -9.99
N LEU A 261 -11.70 -18.21 -9.02
CA LEU A 261 -11.55 -19.62 -8.67
C LEU A 261 -11.96 -19.83 -7.22
N GLY A 262 -12.84 -20.81 -6.97
CA GLY A 262 -13.19 -21.24 -5.61
C GLY A 262 -12.13 -22.19 -5.06
N ILE A 263 -11.48 -21.82 -3.97
CA ILE A 263 -10.39 -22.58 -3.35
C ILE A 263 -10.77 -23.02 -1.93
N ARG A 264 -10.38 -24.25 -1.57
CA ARG A 264 -10.49 -24.81 -0.22
C ARG A 264 -9.10 -24.96 0.41
N LYS A 265 -8.87 -24.33 1.57
CA LYS A 265 -7.69 -24.53 2.42
C LYS A 265 -8.10 -25.27 3.69
N GLU A 266 -7.38 -26.33 4.03
CA GLU A 266 -7.53 -27.05 5.29
C GLU A 266 -6.45 -26.59 6.27
N LEU A 267 -6.85 -26.20 7.48
CA LEU A 267 -5.94 -25.84 8.56
C LEU A 267 -5.53 -27.09 9.36
N ALA A 268 -4.42 -27.01 10.09
CA ALA A 268 -3.87 -28.14 10.87
C ALA A 268 -4.87 -28.80 11.85
N GLY A 269 -5.87 -28.05 12.33
CA GLY A 269 -6.95 -28.57 13.19
C GLY A 269 -8.15 -29.17 12.43
N GLY A 270 -8.04 -29.46 11.13
CA GLY A 270 -9.11 -30.02 10.29
C GLY A 270 -10.21 -29.01 9.88
N ARG A 271 -10.06 -27.73 10.27
CA ARG A 271 -11.01 -26.68 9.87
C ARG A 271 -10.80 -26.34 8.40
N LEU A 272 -11.90 -26.31 7.64
CA LEU A 272 -11.92 -25.91 6.23
C LEU A 272 -12.23 -24.41 6.08
N LEU A 273 -11.45 -23.74 5.24
CA LEU A 273 -11.68 -22.38 4.78
C LEU A 273 -11.94 -22.39 3.28
N HIS A 274 -13.05 -21.82 2.85
CA HIS A 274 -13.41 -21.64 1.45
C HIS A 274 -13.24 -20.17 1.08
N HIS A 275 -12.54 -19.86 0.00
CA HIS A 275 -12.27 -18.49 -0.41
C HIS A 275 -12.17 -18.38 -1.93
N VAL A 276 -12.13 -17.15 -2.45
CA VAL A 276 -11.99 -16.87 -3.88
C VAL A 276 -10.55 -16.44 -4.16
N SER A 277 -9.95 -17.04 -5.18
CA SER A 277 -8.67 -16.62 -5.77
C SER A 277 -8.93 -15.98 -7.14
N PHE A 278 -7.99 -15.14 -7.58
CA PHE A 278 -8.10 -14.30 -8.76
C PHE A 278 -6.92 -14.58 -9.70
N GLU A 279 -7.21 -14.98 -10.93
CA GLU A 279 -6.17 -15.32 -11.91
C GLU A 279 -6.28 -14.48 -13.19
N GLY A 280 -5.14 -13.98 -13.65
CA GLY A 280 -5.06 -13.22 -14.90
C GLY A 280 -5.42 -11.76 -14.74
N GLY A 281 -6.13 -11.22 -15.72
CA GLY A 281 -6.27 -9.79 -15.93
C GLY A 281 -5.08 -9.16 -16.64
N LYS A 282 -5.33 -8.02 -17.28
CA LYS A 282 -4.33 -7.20 -17.97
C LYS A 282 -4.69 -5.74 -17.78
N ALA A 283 -3.72 -4.89 -17.47
CA ALA A 283 -3.94 -3.46 -17.45
C ALA A 283 -2.92 -2.75 -18.35
N LYS A 284 -3.35 -1.69 -19.03
CA LYS A 284 -2.47 -0.77 -19.77
C LYS A 284 -2.29 0.50 -18.95
N LEU A 285 -1.05 0.80 -18.57
CA LEU A 285 -0.73 1.97 -17.75
C LEU A 285 -0.58 3.23 -18.62
N ASP A 286 -0.93 4.38 -18.05
CA ASP A 286 -0.52 5.68 -18.54
C ASP A 286 0.92 5.95 -18.08
N GLU A 287 1.85 5.61 -18.97
CA GLU A 287 3.30 5.71 -18.75
C GLU A 287 3.75 7.17 -18.57
N ALA A 288 3.08 8.12 -19.22
CA ALA A 288 3.45 9.54 -19.15
C ALA A 288 3.13 10.12 -17.78
N ILE A 289 1.96 9.78 -17.21
CA ILE A 289 1.61 10.15 -15.84
C ILE A 289 2.60 9.51 -14.86
N LEU A 290 2.84 8.20 -14.97
CA LEU A 290 3.70 7.50 -14.02
C LEU A 290 5.15 8.03 -14.05
N LYS A 291 5.70 8.24 -15.24
CA LYS A 291 7.04 8.82 -15.42
C LYS A 291 7.15 10.20 -14.78
N LYS A 292 6.19 11.09 -15.05
CA LYS A 292 6.14 12.43 -14.47
C LYS A 292 6.12 12.39 -12.94
N LEU A 293 5.33 11.50 -12.34
CA LEU A 293 5.23 11.37 -10.89
C LEU A 293 6.54 10.89 -10.27
N ILE A 294 7.22 9.92 -10.90
CA ILE A 294 8.53 9.45 -10.43
C ILE A 294 9.56 10.58 -10.51
N GLU A 295 9.64 11.29 -11.65
CA GLU A 295 10.59 12.40 -11.85
C GLU A 295 10.39 13.57 -10.88
N GLN A 296 9.18 13.76 -10.33
CA GLN A 296 8.89 14.80 -9.35
C GLN A 296 9.39 14.48 -7.92
N GLU A 297 9.70 13.21 -7.66
CA GLU A 297 10.11 12.73 -6.34
C GLU A 297 11.61 12.40 -6.23
N VAL A 298 12.28 12.19 -7.37
CA VAL A 298 13.72 11.88 -7.47
C VAL A 298 14.59 13.13 -7.39
#